data_AF-A0A8B8FIK5-F1
#
_entry.id   AF-A0A8B8FIK5-F1
#
_cell.length_a   1.000
_cell.length_b   1.000
_cell.length_c   1.000
_cell.angle_alpha   90.00
_cell.angle_beta   90.00
_cell.angle_gamma   90.00
#
_symmetry.space_group_name_H-M   'P 1'
#
loop_
_entity.id
_entity.type
_entity.pdbx_description
1 polymer ?
#
loop_
_entity_poly.entity_id
_entity_poly.type
_entity_poly.pdbx_seq_one_letter_code
_entity_poly.pdbx_strand_id
1 'polypeptide(L)'
;MTVAKNSILQSGNEINYETIKQNISKTVFPNLYKLLQVAITIPISSATCERSFSAMRKVKWLRTSMLQEKFNNSSILYIEKDINTDIENVIDIFANKNRFIVLK
;
A
#
# COMPACT_ATOMS: atom_id res chain seq x y z
N MET A 1 5.31 -2.72 -1.25
CA MET A 1 5.73 -2.06 -2.52
C MET A 1 6.98 -1.19 -2.34
N THR A 2 8.05 -1.28 -3.15
CA THR A 2 9.24 -0.41 -3.00
C THR A 2 8.99 0.98 -3.60
N VAL A 3 8.56 1.90 -2.77
CA VAL A 3 8.48 3.35 -3.04
C VAL A 3 9.77 4.05 -2.62
N ALA A 4 9.98 5.30 -3.04
CA ALA A 4 11.15 6.08 -2.63
C ALA A 4 11.37 6.09 -1.12
N LYS A 5 10.27 6.15 -0.35
CA LYS A 5 10.31 6.00 1.10
C LYS A 5 10.98 4.70 1.56
N ASN A 6 10.68 3.57 0.91
CA ASN A 6 11.22 2.27 1.28
C ASN A 6 12.68 2.10 0.83
N SER A 7 13.08 2.71 -0.29
CA SER A 7 14.49 2.79 -0.69
C SER A 7 15.31 3.68 0.26
N ILE A 8 14.74 4.80 0.70
CA ILE A 8 15.34 5.71 1.70
C ILE A 8 15.49 4.99 3.05
N LEU A 9 14.55 4.12 3.43
CA LEU A 9 14.64 3.32 4.65
C LEU A 9 15.71 2.21 4.58
N GLN A 10 16.00 1.70 3.38
CA GLN A 10 17.01 0.63 3.15
C GLN A 10 18.43 1.18 3.00
N SER A 11 18.58 2.40 2.50
CA SER A 11 19.84 3.14 2.52
C SER A 11 20.00 3.70 3.93
N GLY A 12 20.88 3.12 4.76
CA GLY A 12 21.09 3.51 6.16
C GLY A 12 21.64 4.93 6.40
N ASN A 13 21.30 5.90 5.57
CA ASN A 13 21.71 7.30 5.63
C ASN A 13 20.61 8.18 6.24
N GLU A 14 21.06 9.22 6.96
CA GLU A 14 20.37 10.20 7.83
C GLU A 14 19.24 11.05 7.20
N ILE A 15 18.59 10.61 6.13
CA ILE A 15 17.51 11.34 5.49
C ILE A 15 16.17 10.80 5.99
N ASN A 16 15.81 11.16 7.22
CA ASN A 16 14.53 10.79 7.79
C ASN A 16 13.39 11.57 7.08
N TYR A 17 12.28 10.90 6.77
CA TYR A 17 11.10 11.52 6.13
C TYR A 17 10.61 12.74 6.93
N GLU A 18 10.70 12.66 8.26
CA GLU A 18 10.36 13.76 9.16
C GLU A 18 11.27 14.98 8.96
N THR A 19 12.56 14.79 8.70
CA THR A 19 13.52 15.88 8.43
C THR A 19 13.22 16.59 7.12
N ILE A 20 12.84 15.85 6.06
CA ILE A 20 12.41 16.47 4.78
C ILE A 20 11.14 17.28 4.98
N LYS A 21 10.19 16.77 5.77
CA LYS A 21 8.91 17.41 6.05
C LYS A 21 9.04 18.67 6.91
N GLN A 22 10.00 18.70 7.83
CA GLN A 22 10.32 19.89 8.63
C GLN A 22 11.03 20.98 7.81
N ASN A 23 11.94 20.60 6.91
CA ASN A 23 12.66 21.57 6.07
C ASN A 23 11.81 22.19 4.96
N ILE A 24 10.79 21.48 4.46
CA ILE A 24 9.91 21.98 3.41
C ILE A 24 8.58 22.39 4.02
N SER A 25 8.51 23.64 4.47
CA SER A 25 7.25 24.22 4.94
C SER A 25 6.23 24.29 3.80
N LYS A 26 5.10 23.60 3.97
CA LYS A 26 3.95 23.65 3.04
C LYS A 26 3.46 25.06 2.74
N THR A 27 3.62 25.97 3.69
CA THR A 27 3.12 27.35 3.57
C THR A 27 4.01 28.23 2.70
N VAL A 28 5.31 27.93 2.62
CA VAL A 28 6.29 28.72 1.89
C VAL A 28 6.42 28.23 0.44
N PHE A 29 6.43 26.90 0.22
CA PHE A 29 6.60 26.32 -1.11
C PHE A 29 5.56 25.22 -1.41
N PRO A 30 4.29 25.58 -1.66
CA PRO A 30 3.21 24.62 -1.85
C PRO A 30 3.42 23.72 -3.08
N ASN A 31 4.00 24.25 -4.16
CA ASN A 31 4.24 23.50 -5.39
C ASN A 31 5.39 22.50 -5.25
N LEU A 32 6.49 22.91 -4.60
CA LEU A 32 7.63 22.04 -4.33
C LEU A 32 7.23 20.89 -3.40
N TYR A 33 6.44 21.18 -2.37
CA TYR A 33 5.92 20.16 -1.47
C TYR A 33 5.08 19.11 -2.22
N LYS A 34 4.18 19.53 -3.10
CA LYS A 34 3.37 18.60 -3.92
C LYS A 34 4.22 17.79 -4.88
N LEU A 35 5.19 18.40 -5.55
CA LEU A 35 6.09 17.69 -6.47
C LEU A 35 6.87 16.59 -5.73
N LEU A 36 7.39 16.92 -4.54
CA LEU A 36 8.15 15.98 -3.73
C LEU A 36 7.27 14.86 -3.18
N GLN A 37 6.02 15.17 -2.82
CA GLN A 37 5.03 14.16 -2.45
C GLN A 37 4.78 13.18 -3.61
N VAL A 38 4.57 13.68 -4.83
CA VAL A 38 4.37 12.84 -6.02
C VAL A 38 5.61 11.99 -6.30
N ALA A 39 6.80 12.59 -6.25
CA ALA A 39 8.07 11.90 -6.47
C ALA A 39 8.29 10.72 -5.49
N ILE A 40 7.85 10.86 -4.23
CA ILE A 40 7.96 9.78 -3.24
C ILE A 40 6.92 8.68 -3.45
N THR A 41 5.73 9.01 -3.96
CA THR A 41 4.64 8.06 -4.20
C THR A 41 4.81 7.22 -5.46
N ILE A 42 5.50 7.73 -6.48
CA ILE A 42 5.74 7.00 -7.72
C ILE A 42 6.74 5.86 -7.43
N PRO A 43 6.45 4.62 -7.84
CA PRO A 43 7.42 3.53 -7.73
C PRO A 43 8.65 3.85 -8.57
N ILE A 44 9.85 3.79 -7.96
CA ILE A 44 11.11 4.15 -8.62
C ILE A 44 11.48 3.15 -9.73
N SER A 45 10.93 1.93 -9.71
CA SER A 45 11.33 0.84 -10.62
C SER A 45 10.15 0.05 -11.17
N SER A 46 10.24 -0.31 -12.46
CA SER A 46 9.32 -1.25 -13.15
C SER A 46 9.27 -2.61 -12.44
N ALA A 47 10.40 -3.06 -11.88
CA ALA A 47 10.50 -4.35 -11.20
C ALA A 47 9.50 -4.48 -10.04
N THR A 48 9.15 -3.38 -9.37
CA THR A 48 8.15 -3.36 -8.31
C THR A 48 6.76 -3.63 -8.86
N CYS A 49 6.39 -3.00 -9.98
CA CYS A 49 5.12 -3.23 -10.65
C CYS A 49 5.03 -4.68 -11.18
N GLU A 50 6.08 -5.18 -11.82
CA GLU A 50 6.16 -6.56 -12.31
C GLU A 50 6.04 -7.59 -11.19
N ARG A 51 6.69 -7.34 -10.04
CA ARG A 51 6.54 -8.18 -8.84
C ARG A 51 5.08 -8.20 -8.37
N SER A 52 4.40 -7.05 -8.32
CA SER A 52 2.99 -6.97 -7.94
C SER A 52 2.07 -7.69 -8.93
N PHE A 53 2.29 -7.54 -10.24
CA PHE A 53 1.53 -8.26 -11.27
C PHE A 53 1.77 -9.77 -11.24
N SER A 54 3.00 -10.20 -10.98
CA SER A 54 3.36 -11.62 -10.79
C SER A 54 2.66 -12.21 -9.57
N ALA A 55 2.67 -11.49 -8.44
CA ALA A 55 1.93 -11.86 -7.23
C ALA A 55 0.43 -11.99 -7.50
N MET A 56 -0.16 -11.00 -8.17
CA MET A 56 -1.57 -10.99 -8.54
C MET A 56 -1.94 -12.15 -9.49
N ARG A 57 -1.05 -12.50 -10.42
CA ARG A 57 -1.21 -13.67 -11.29
C ARG A 57 -1.29 -14.97 -10.48
N LYS A 58 -0.46 -15.13 -9.45
CA LYS A 58 -0.52 -16.30 -8.54
C LYS A 58 -1.85 -16.38 -7.80
N VAL A 59 -2.37 -15.25 -7.31
CA VAL A 59 -3.66 -15.18 -6.61
C VAL A 59 -4.84 -15.55 -7.53
N LYS A 60 -4.76 -15.17 -8.81
CA LYS A 60 -5.82 -15.45 -9.81
C LYS A 60 -5.79 -16.87 -10.35
N TRP A 61 -4.61 -17.46 -10.53
CA TRP A 61 -4.42 -18.71 -11.27
C TRP A 61 -5.21 -19.89 -10.69
N LEU A 62 -5.35 -19.96 -9.36
CA LEU A 62 -6.08 -21.03 -8.68
C LEU A 62 -7.59 -20.77 -8.55
N ARG A 63 -8.09 -19.58 -8.94
CA ARG A 63 -9.45 -19.11 -8.62
C ARG A 63 -10.08 -18.33 -9.78
N THR A 64 -10.25 -18.99 -10.92
CA THR A 64 -10.79 -18.39 -12.16
C THR A 64 -12.23 -17.86 -12.06
N SER A 65 -13.02 -18.33 -11.10
CA SER A 65 -14.43 -17.91 -10.87
C SER A 65 -14.60 -16.79 -9.83
N MET A 66 -13.51 -16.19 -9.34
CA MET A 66 -13.58 -15.20 -8.26
C MET A 66 -14.12 -13.84 -8.75
N LEU A 67 -15.05 -13.24 -8.00
CA LEU A 67 -15.55 -11.89 -8.28
C LEU A 67 -14.41 -10.86 -8.21
N GLN A 68 -14.47 -9.84 -9.07
CA GLN A 68 -13.41 -8.83 -9.19
C GLN A 68 -13.11 -8.11 -7.87
N GLU A 69 -14.14 -7.76 -7.09
CA GLU A 69 -13.96 -7.10 -5.78
C GLU A 69 -13.17 -7.97 -4.81
N LYS A 70 -13.54 -9.25 -4.70
CA LYS A 70 -12.86 -10.20 -3.82
C LYS A 70 -11.40 -10.39 -4.26
N PHE A 71 -11.17 -10.45 -5.56
CA PHE A 71 -9.83 -10.58 -6.14
C PHE A 71 -8.95 -9.37 -5.84
N ASN A 72 -9.47 -8.14 -6.03
CA ASN A 72 -8.74 -6.92 -5.71
C ASN A 72 -8.36 -6.88 -4.22
N ASN A 73 -9.32 -7.13 -3.33
CA ASN A 73 -9.09 -7.13 -1.88
C ASN A 73 -8.05 -8.17 -1.47
N SER A 74 -8.13 -9.39 -2.01
CA SER A 74 -7.16 -10.45 -1.71
C SER A 74 -5.76 -10.17 -2.27
N SER A 75 -5.68 -9.50 -3.42
CA SER A 75 -4.40 -9.13 -4.04
C SER A 75 -3.68 -8.04 -3.24
N ILE A 76 -4.43 -7.04 -2.74
CA ILE A 76 -3.90 -5.99 -1.87
C ILE A 76 -3.30 -6.59 -0.60
N LEU A 77 -4.05 -7.47 0.08
CA LEU A 77 -3.58 -8.18 1.28
C LEU A 77 -2.29 -8.98 1.03
N TYR A 78 -2.18 -9.63 -0.13
CA TYR A 78 -1.01 -10.42 -0.46
C TYR A 78 0.22 -9.57 -0.83
N ILE A 79 0.02 -8.47 -1.55
CA ILE A 79 1.10 -7.56 -1.97
C ILE A 79 1.64 -6.75 -0.77
N GLU A 80 0.75 -6.29 0.10
CA GLU A 80 1.08 -5.45 1.26
C GLU A 80 1.16 -6.24 2.58
N LYS A 81 1.49 -7.52 2.49
CA LYS A 81 1.68 -8.41 3.66
C LYS A 81 2.75 -7.95 4.66
N ASP A 82 3.65 -7.06 4.22
CA ASP A 82 4.74 -6.53 5.05
C ASP A 82 4.25 -5.39 5.97
N ILE A 83 3.02 -4.89 5.77
CA ILE A 83 2.40 -3.88 6.63
C ILE A 83 1.84 -4.58 7.87
N ASN A 84 2.37 -4.22 9.05
CA ASN A 84 1.86 -4.73 10.31
C ASN A 84 0.42 -4.24 10.52
N THR A 85 -0.53 -5.18 10.60
CA THR A 85 -1.95 -4.90 10.84
C THR A 85 -2.33 -5.50 12.18
N ASP A 86 -3.06 -4.72 13.00
CA ASP A 86 -3.57 -5.20 14.29
C ASP A 86 -4.69 -6.22 14.07
N ILE A 87 -4.37 -7.48 14.33
CA ILE A 87 -5.25 -8.62 14.04
C ILE A 87 -6.47 -8.59 14.97
N GLU A 88 -6.32 -8.17 16.22
CA GLU A 88 -7.41 -8.13 17.21
C GLU A 88 -8.48 -7.13 16.77
N ASN A 89 -8.07 -5.94 16.35
CA ASN A 89 -8.98 -4.94 15.82
C ASN A 89 -9.73 -5.44 14.56
N VAL A 90 -9.06 -6.19 13.68
CA VAL A 90 -9.72 -6.79 12.51
C VAL A 90 -10.77 -7.82 12.91
N ILE A 91 -10.50 -8.63 13.94
CA ILE A 91 -11.45 -9.61 14.49
C ILE A 91 -12.66 -8.89 15.08
N ASP A 92 -12.45 -7.84 15.88
CA ASP A 92 -13.51 -7.05 16.48
C ASP A 92 -14.41 -6.39 15.42
N ILE A 93 -13.81 -5.79 14.39
CA ILE A 93 -14.56 -5.21 13.27
C ILE A 93 -15.37 -6.29 12.53
N PHE A 94 -14.79 -7.47 12.34
CA PHE A 94 -15.48 -8.59 11.68
C PHE A 94 -16.62 -9.14 12.55
N ALA A 95 -16.44 -9.20 13.87
CA ALA A 95 -17.45 -9.66 14.82
C ALA A 95 -18.63 -8.69 14.91
N ASN A 96 -18.37 -7.38 14.86
CA ASN A 96 -19.39 -6.32 14.91
C ASN A 96 -20.17 -6.16 13.59
N LYS A 97 -19.75 -6.81 12.50
CA LYS A 97 -20.44 -6.69 11.20
C LYS A 97 -21.66 -7.62 11.15
N ASN A 98 -22.82 -7.05 10.80
CA ASN A 98 -24.06 -7.83 10.61
C ASN A 98 -23.86 -8.93 9.55
N ARG A 99 -24.07 -10.18 9.98
CA ARG A 99 -23.90 -11.41 9.17
C ARG A 99 -25.14 -11.80 8.36
N PHE A 100 -26.17 -10.97 8.36
CA PHE A 100 -27.40 -11.27 7.63
C PHE A 100 -27.14 -11.20 6.13
N ILE A 101 -27.35 -12.32 5.45
CA ILE A 101 -27.43 -12.36 3.99
C ILE A 101 -28.78 -11.75 3.62
N VAL A 102 -28.77 -10.54 3.07
CA VAL A 102 -29.99 -9.94 2.51
C VAL A 102 -30.26 -10.64 1.19
N LEU A 103 -31.16 -11.62 1.21
CA LEU A 103 -31.71 -12.21 0.00
C LEU A 103 -32.64 -11.17 -0.64
N LYS A 104 -32.33 -10.77 -1.87
CA LYS A 104 -33.12 -9.83 -2.67
C LYS A 104 -33.84 -10.58 -3.77
#